data_AF-A0A9E1LA08-F1
#
_entry.id   AF-A0A9E1LA08-F1
#
_cell.length_a   1.000
_cell.length_b   1.000
_cell.length_c   1.000
_cell.angle_alpha   90.00
_cell.angle_beta   90.00
_cell.angle_gamma   90.00
#
_symmetry.space_group_name_H-M   'P 1'
#
loop_
_entity.id
_entity.type
_entity.pdbx_description
1 polymer ?
#
loop_
_entity_poly.entity_id
_entity_poly.type
_entity_poly.pdbx_seq_one_letter_code
_entity_poly.pdbx_strand_id
1 'polypeptide(L)'
;MNIFVLDNEVEKCAEYHCDKHVIKMILESAQMMSAVVRLQGYDVGYKLTHKNHPCTIWARKSISNYLWLFKLIERLNAEYRYRYDKDINHKSFDMVKTLPMPDLPVIGLTPFAQAMPEQYRNKNAVKAYR
;
A
#
# COMPACT_ATOMS: atom_id res chain seq x y z
N MET A 1 2.18 3.44 -9.45
CA MET A 1 1.33 3.42 -8.25
C MET A 1 0.12 2.56 -8.49
N ASN A 2 0.17 1.31 -8.04
CA ASN A 2 -1.00 0.44 -7.93
C ASN A 2 -0.94 -0.24 -6.55
N ILE A 3 -2.01 -0.93 -6.14
CA ILE A 3 -1.97 -1.88 -5.02
C ILE A 3 -2.33 -3.22 -5.63
N PHE A 4 -1.34 -4.10 -5.78
CA PHE A 4 -1.55 -5.45 -6.30
C PHE A 4 -2.06 -6.35 -5.18
N VAL A 5 -3.37 -6.61 -5.20
CA VAL A 5 -4.01 -7.49 -4.21
C VAL A 5 -4.00 -8.90 -4.79
N LEU A 6 -2.98 -9.69 -4.46
CA LEU A 6 -2.73 -11.01 -5.05
C LEU A 6 -3.31 -12.16 -4.22
N ASP A 7 -3.70 -11.88 -2.98
CA ASP A 7 -4.39 -12.80 -2.09
C ASP A 7 -5.24 -12.02 -1.06
N ASN A 8 -6.20 -12.70 -0.43
CA ASN A 8 -7.00 -12.12 0.66
C ASN A 8 -6.21 -12.08 1.98
N GLU A 9 -5.29 -13.03 2.18
CA GLU A 9 -4.36 -13.02 3.30
C GLU A 9 -3.16 -12.13 2.94
N VAL A 10 -2.91 -11.08 3.73
CA VAL A 10 -1.88 -10.06 3.42
C VAL A 10 -0.47 -10.64 3.30
N GLU A 11 -0.19 -11.69 4.07
CA GLU A 11 1.08 -12.41 4.03
C GLU A 11 1.30 -13.11 2.69
N LYS A 12 0.37 -13.99 2.28
CA LYS A 12 0.38 -14.62 0.95
C LYS A 12 0.37 -13.58 -0.18
N CYS A 13 -0.37 -12.49 0.01
CA CYS A 13 -0.41 -11.38 -0.95
C CYS A 13 1.00 -10.81 -1.16
N ALA A 14 1.78 -10.59 -0.11
CA ALA A 14 3.17 -10.15 -0.21
C ALA A 14 4.07 -11.22 -0.85
N GLU A 15 3.95 -12.48 -0.44
CA GLU A 15 4.72 -13.61 -1.00
C GLU A 15 4.51 -13.79 -2.51
N TYR A 16 3.29 -13.53 -3.01
CA TYR A 16 2.99 -13.62 -4.44
C TYR A 16 3.53 -12.46 -5.29
N HIS A 17 4.07 -11.40 -4.68
CA HIS A 17 4.75 -10.37 -5.46
C HIS A 17 6.03 -10.94 -6.10
N CYS A 18 6.30 -10.58 -7.35
CA CYS A 18 7.61 -10.87 -7.94
C CYS A 18 8.68 -9.96 -7.35
N ASP A 19 9.95 -10.35 -7.45
CA ASP A 19 11.07 -9.66 -6.80
C ASP A 19 11.13 -8.17 -7.15
N LYS A 20 10.97 -7.83 -8.44
CA LYS A 20 10.92 -6.43 -8.91
C LYS A 20 9.80 -5.62 -8.25
N HIS A 21 8.67 -6.26 -7.96
CA HIS A 21 7.54 -5.61 -7.31
C HIS A 21 7.74 -5.47 -5.80
N VAL A 22 8.42 -6.42 -5.13
CA VAL A 22 8.66 -6.33 -3.68
C VAL A 22 9.26 -4.98 -3.28
N ILE A 23 10.35 -4.56 -3.94
CA ILE A 23 11.00 -3.27 -3.64
C ILE A 23 10.11 -2.10 -4.06
N LYS A 24 9.61 -2.13 -5.30
CA LYS A 24 8.85 -1.00 -5.89
C LYS A 24 7.56 -0.72 -5.12
N MET A 25 6.88 -1.76 -4.65
CA MET A 25 5.59 -1.64 -3.97
C MET A 25 5.71 -1.05 -2.56
N ILE A 26 6.83 -1.27 -1.87
CA ILE A 26 7.11 -0.60 -0.59
C ILE A 26 7.19 0.92 -0.80
N LEU A 27 7.94 1.36 -1.81
CA LEU A 27 8.09 2.79 -2.14
C LEU A 27 6.76 3.43 -2.56
N GLU A 28 6.07 2.82 -3.53
CA GLU A 28 4.80 3.35 -4.05
C GLU A 28 3.71 3.41 -2.96
N SER A 29 3.67 2.41 -2.07
CA SER A 29 2.72 2.40 -0.96
C SER A 29 3.07 3.42 0.12
N ALA A 30 4.36 3.63 0.40
CA ALA A 30 4.80 4.68 1.29
C ALA A 30 4.44 6.08 0.77
N GLN A 31 4.51 6.32 -0.54
CA GLN A 31 4.05 7.56 -1.17
C GLN A 31 2.54 7.73 -1.01
N MET A 32 1.75 6.66 -1.19
CA MET A 32 0.30 6.69 -0.93
C MET A 32 -0.02 7.06 0.52
N MET A 33 0.62 6.41 1.49
CA MET A 33 0.41 6.70 2.92
C MET A 33 0.86 8.12 3.30
N SER A 34 1.98 8.58 2.75
CA SER A 34 2.44 9.97 2.93
C SER A 34 1.43 10.97 2.37
N ALA A 35 0.84 10.68 1.20
CA ALA A 35 -0.21 11.52 0.62
C ALA A 35 -1.45 11.59 1.52
N VAL A 36 -1.85 10.48 2.15
CA VAL A 36 -2.99 10.46 3.09
C VAL A 36 -2.75 11.43 4.25
N VAL A 37 -1.62 11.33 4.95
CA VAL A 37 -1.34 12.20 6.12
C VAL A 37 -1.14 13.65 5.69
N ARG A 38 -0.49 13.90 4.54
CA ARG A 38 -0.30 15.28 4.04
C ARG A 38 -1.61 15.98 3.72
N LEU A 39 -2.60 15.23 3.22
CA LEU A 39 -3.95 15.76 2.99
C LEU A 39 -4.69 16.15 4.27
N GLN A 40 -4.21 15.70 5.43
CA GLN A 40 -4.71 16.10 6.74
C GLN A 40 -3.92 17.26 7.37
N GLY A 41 -2.98 17.86 6.62
CA GLY A 41 -2.22 19.03 7.06
C GLY A 41 -0.86 18.72 7.69
N TYR A 42 -0.44 17.45 7.78
CA TYR A 42 0.91 17.11 8.23
C TYR A 42 1.96 17.37 7.15
N ASP A 43 3.12 17.95 7.50
CA ASP A 43 4.25 18.12 6.56
C ASP A 43 5.35 17.08 6.81
N VAL A 44 5.01 15.80 6.64
CA VAL A 44 5.91 14.66 6.88
C VAL A 44 5.86 13.65 5.73
N GLY A 45 6.87 12.78 5.67
CA GLY A 45 6.99 11.75 4.63
C GLY A 45 7.24 12.31 3.23
N TYR A 46 6.97 11.50 2.20
CA TYR A 46 7.17 11.90 0.80
C TYR A 46 6.28 13.08 0.41
N LYS A 47 6.79 13.94 -0.48
CA LYS A 47 6.03 15.06 -1.06
C LYS A 47 4.69 14.58 -1.60
N LEU A 48 3.66 15.42 -1.46
CA LEU A 48 2.31 15.09 -1.92
C LEU A 48 2.30 14.85 -3.43
N THR A 49 2.09 13.59 -3.82
CA THR A 49 1.91 13.17 -5.20
C THR A 49 0.65 12.31 -5.31
N HIS A 50 0.09 12.19 -6.52
CA HIS A 50 -0.98 11.23 -6.82
C HIS A 50 -2.21 11.30 -5.88
N LYS A 51 -2.58 12.48 -5.37
CA LYS A 51 -3.70 12.68 -4.43
C LYS A 51 -5.06 12.22 -4.96
N ASN A 52 -5.24 12.19 -6.27
CA ASN A 52 -6.47 11.78 -6.96
C ASN A 52 -6.37 10.36 -7.56
N HIS A 53 -5.25 9.66 -7.32
CA HIS A 53 -5.09 8.31 -7.84
C HIS A 53 -6.06 7.34 -7.11
N PRO A 54 -6.71 6.40 -7.81
CA PRO A 54 -7.71 5.51 -7.21
C PRO A 54 -7.23 4.78 -5.95
N CYS A 55 -5.99 4.29 -5.94
CA CYS A 55 -5.41 3.64 -4.77
C CYS A 55 -5.17 4.60 -3.60
N THR A 56 -4.81 5.86 -3.86
CA THR A 56 -4.65 6.88 -2.80
C THR A 56 -6.01 7.26 -2.22
N ILE A 57 -7.04 7.38 -3.07
CA ILE A 57 -8.43 7.62 -2.65
C ILE A 57 -8.92 6.45 -1.78
N TRP A 58 -8.65 5.21 -2.20
CA TRP A 58 -8.96 4.03 -1.41
C TRP A 58 -8.24 4.02 -0.07
N ALA A 59 -6.93 4.29 -0.04
CA ALA A 59 -6.14 4.30 1.20
C ALA A 59 -6.68 5.32 2.23
N ARG A 60 -7.14 6.49 1.77
CA ARG A 60 -7.76 7.51 2.65
C ARG A 60 -9.26 7.35 2.87
N LYS A 61 -9.91 6.31 2.33
CA LYS A 61 -11.37 6.14 2.46
C LYS A 61 -11.76 5.59 3.83
N SER A 62 -10.90 4.82 4.49
CA SER A 62 -11.13 4.31 5.84
C SER A 62 -9.81 4.01 6.53
N ILE A 63 -9.80 4.10 7.87
CA ILE A 63 -8.66 3.66 8.68
C ILE A 63 -8.29 2.20 8.41
N SER A 64 -9.27 1.32 8.18
CA SER A 64 -9.01 -0.09 7.88
C SER A 64 -8.26 -0.29 6.57
N ASN A 65 -8.52 0.54 5.55
CA ASN A 65 -7.76 0.49 4.30
C ASN A 65 -6.32 0.96 4.50
N TYR A 66 -6.13 2.04 5.26
CA TYR A 66 -4.81 2.58 5.59
C TYR A 66 -3.97 1.57 6.37
N LEU A 67 -4.55 0.93 7.39
CA LEU A 67 -3.89 -0.10 8.19
C LEU A 67 -3.62 -1.38 7.38
N TRP A 68 -4.52 -1.77 6.48
CA TRP A 68 -4.27 -2.89 5.57
C TRP A 68 -3.06 -2.62 4.67
N LEU A 69 -2.96 -1.40 4.14
CA LEU A 69 -1.81 -1.00 3.31
C LEU A 69 -0.52 -1.00 4.14
N PHE A 70 -0.55 -0.48 5.37
CA PHE A 70 0.60 -0.54 6.28
C PHE A 70 1.06 -1.99 6.50
N LYS A 71 0.11 -2.90 6.78
CA LYS A 71 0.39 -4.33 6.97
C LYS A 71 0.99 -4.96 5.71
N LEU A 72 0.51 -4.60 4.52
CA LEU A 72 1.10 -5.05 3.26
C LEU A 72 2.54 -4.57 3.12
N ILE A 73 2.84 -3.30 3.44
CA ILE A 73 4.21 -2.76 3.40
C ILE A 73 5.13 -3.52 4.37
N GLU A 74 4.65 -3.83 5.57
CA GLU A 74 5.40 -4.61 6.56
C GLU A 74 5.75 -6.01 6.03
N ARG A 75 4.77 -6.73 5.46
CA ARG A 75 5.00 -8.05 4.87
C ARG A 75 5.90 -7.98 3.65
N LEU A 76 5.73 -6.98 2.77
CA LEU A 76 6.64 -6.75 1.64
C LEU A 76 8.06 -6.42 2.10
N ASN A 77 8.23 -5.70 3.20
CA ASN A 77 9.55 -5.42 3.78
C ASN A 77 10.21 -6.70 4.33
N ALA A 78 9.44 -7.63 4.89
CA ALA A 78 9.96 -8.95 5.27
C ALA A 78 10.41 -9.74 4.04
N GLU A 79 9.61 -9.77 2.96
CA GLU A 79 9.98 -10.37 1.69
C GLU A 79 11.24 -9.72 1.09
N TYR A 80 11.36 -8.39 1.16
CA TYR A 80 12.55 -7.67 0.72
C TYR A 80 13.80 -8.14 1.48
N ARG A 81 13.70 -8.23 2.81
CA ARG A 81 14.82 -8.68 3.65
C ARG A 81 15.23 -10.11 3.36
N TYR A 82 14.25 -10.99 3.21
CA TYR A 82 14.46 -12.40 2.91
C TYR A 82 15.07 -12.61 1.51
N ARG A 83 14.45 -12.07 0.46
CA ARG A 83 14.82 -12.35 -0.93
C ARG A 83 16.11 -11.67 -1.40
N TYR A 84 16.45 -10.55 -0.78
CA TYR A 84 17.62 -9.75 -1.15
C TYR A 84 18.75 -9.81 -0.11
N ASP A 85 18.67 -10.75 0.83
CA ASP A 85 19.65 -10.97 1.90
C ASP A 85 20.02 -9.66 2.62
N LYS A 86 19.00 -9.02 3.21
CA LYS A 86 19.13 -7.74 3.93
C LYS A 86 18.79 -7.88 5.40
N ASP A 87 19.71 -7.45 6.24
CA ASP A 87 19.48 -7.34 7.68
C ASP A 87 18.77 -6.04 8.08
N ILE A 88 18.67 -5.09 7.15
CA ILE A 88 18.04 -3.78 7.37
C ILE A 88 16.72 -3.66 6.62
N ASN A 89 15.83 -2.81 7.13
CA ASN A 89 14.58 -2.47 6.47
C ASN A 89 14.83 -1.67 5.18
N HIS A 90 13.84 -1.72 4.29
CA HIS A 90 13.73 -0.76 3.21
C HIS A 90 13.47 0.63 3.79
N LYS A 91 14.21 1.65 3.34
CA LYS A 91 14.14 3.03 3.88
C LYS A 91 12.72 3.59 3.89
N SER A 92 11.91 3.28 2.88
CA SER A 92 10.51 3.72 2.83
C SER A 92 9.63 3.07 3.89
N PHE A 93 9.93 1.84 4.34
CA PHE A 93 9.24 1.24 5.47
C PHE A 93 9.60 1.94 6.78
N ASP A 94 10.88 2.25 6.99
CA ASP A 94 11.30 3.03 8.16
C ASP A 94 10.62 4.41 8.21
N MET A 95 10.51 5.11 7.08
CA MET A 95 9.76 6.36 7.00
C MET A 95 8.26 6.16 7.27
N VAL A 96 7.63 5.11 6.75
CA VAL A 96 6.20 4.87 6.99
C VAL A 96 5.90 4.68 8.48
N LYS A 97 6.80 4.05 9.24
CA LYS A 97 6.67 3.94 10.70
C LYS A 97 6.71 5.27 11.46
N THR A 98 7.24 6.34 10.85
CA THR A 98 7.27 7.68 11.46
C THR A 98 6.04 8.52 11.11
N LEU A 99 5.14 8.03 10.27
CA LEU A 99 3.94 8.78 9.89
C LEU A 99 2.96 8.83 11.08
N PRO A 100 2.32 9.98 11.32
CA PRO A 100 1.24 10.07 12.30
C PRO A 100 0.05 9.21 11.84
N MET A 101 -0.71 8.70 12.80
CA MET A 101 -1.95 8.00 12.49
C MET A 101 -2.96 9.03 11.94
N PRO A 102 -3.50 8.83 10.73
CA PRO A 102 -4.45 9.78 10.16
C PRO A 102 -5.84 9.63 10.81
N ASP A 103 -6.55 10.74 10.93
CA ASP A 103 -7.96 10.76 11.36
C ASP A 103 -8.87 10.37 10.18
N LEU A 104 -9.19 9.09 10.06
CA LEU A 104 -9.98 8.52 8.97
C LEU A 104 -11.22 7.81 9.52
N PRO A 105 -12.32 7.76 8.76
CA PRO A 105 -13.54 7.10 9.22
C PRO A 105 -13.32 5.59 9.40
N VAL A 106 -13.94 5.04 10.44
CA VAL A 106 -13.88 3.61 10.78
C VAL A 106 -15.08 2.89 10.17
N ILE A 107 -15.01 2.60 8.86
CA ILE A 107 -16.09 1.99 8.08
C ILE A 107 -15.73 0.59 7.57
N GLY A 108 -14.63 0.01 8.06
CA GLY A 108 -14.13 -1.30 7.65
C GLY A 108 -13.34 -1.27 6.35
N LEU A 109 -12.83 -2.44 5.96
CA LEU A 109 -12.08 -2.63 4.72
C LEU A 109 -13.03 -2.49 3.53
N THR A 110 -12.84 -1.45 2.74
CA THR A 110 -13.67 -1.20 1.55
C THR A 110 -13.11 -1.94 0.33
N PRO A 111 -13.92 -2.23 -0.71
CA PRO A 111 -13.43 -2.89 -1.92
C PRO A 111 -12.18 -2.22 -2.49
N PHE A 112 -11.16 -3.03 -2.78
CA PHE A 112 -9.88 -2.54 -3.28
C PHE A 112 -10.03 -1.76 -4.59
N ALA A 113 -9.32 -0.65 -4.71
CA ALA A 113 -9.25 0.09 -5.96
C ALA A 113 -8.54 -0.76 -7.03
N GLN A 114 -9.13 -0.80 -8.23
CA GLN A 114 -8.54 -1.46 -9.40
C GLN A 114 -8.04 -0.40 -10.38
N ALA A 115 -6.78 -0.01 -10.23
CA ALA A 115 -6.12 0.94 -11.14
C ALA A 115 -5.61 0.21 -12.39
N MET A 116 -6.54 -0.32 -13.17
CA MET A 116 -6.31 -1.07 -14.42
C MET A 116 -7.39 -0.74 -15.47
N PRO A 117 -7.14 -1.01 -16.76
CA PRO A 117 -8.13 -0.87 -17.82
C PRO A 117 -9.44 -1.62 -17.50
N GLU A 118 -10.56 -1.09 -17.97
CA GLU A 118 -11.89 -1.60 -17.60
C GLU A 118 -12.08 -3.07 -17.96
N GLN A 119 -11.54 -3.52 -19.09
CA GLN A 119 -11.65 -4.91 -19.53
C GLN A 119 -10.98 -5.94 -18.59
N TYR A 120 -10.08 -5.49 -17.70
CA TYR A 120 -9.40 -6.36 -16.73
C TYR A 120 -10.00 -6.28 -15.33
N ARG A 121 -10.96 -5.36 -15.10
CA ARG A 121 -11.60 -5.21 -13.79
C ARG A 121 -12.47 -6.41 -13.46
N ASN A 122 -12.54 -6.75 -12.17
CA ASN A 122 -13.36 -7.85 -11.68
C ASN A 122 -14.01 -7.48 -10.35
N LYS A 123 -15.17 -8.05 -10.00
CA LYS A 123 -15.76 -7.87 -8.66
C LYS A 123 -14.81 -8.34 -7.55
N ASN A 124 -14.00 -9.36 -7.82
CA ASN A 124 -12.96 -9.85 -6.92
C ASN A 124 -11.59 -9.27 -7.34
N ALA A 125 -11.02 -8.41 -6.50
CA ALA A 125 -9.72 -7.78 -6.78
C ALA A 125 -8.58 -8.79 -6.95
N VAL A 126 -8.60 -9.91 -6.21
CA VAL A 126 -7.60 -10.98 -6.36
C VAL A 126 -7.66 -11.58 -7.77
N LYS A 127 -8.86 -11.82 -8.31
CA LYS A 127 -9.01 -12.31 -9.68
C LYS A 127 -8.60 -11.30 -10.74
N ALA A 128 -8.69 -9.99 -10.44
CA ALA A 128 -8.29 -8.94 -11.37
C ALA A 128 -6.77 -8.78 -11.48
N TYR A 129 -6.03 -9.13 -10.42
CA TYR A 129 -4.58 -8.91 -10.32
C TYR A 129 -3.71 -10.16 -10.46
N ARG A 130 -4.30 -11.37 -10.45
CA ARG A 130 -3.62 -12.62 -10.76
C ARG A 130 -3.51 -12.87 -12.26
#